data_AF-A0A9P5PW30-F1
#
_entry.id   AF-A0A9P5PW30-F1
#
_cell.length_a   1.000
_cell.length_b   1.000
_cell.length_c   1.000
_cell.angle_alpha   90.00
_cell.angle_beta   90.00
_cell.angle_gamma   90.00
#
_symmetry.space_group_name_H-M   'P 1'
#
loop_
_entity.id
_entity.type
_entity.pdbx_description
1 polymer ?
#
loop_
_entity_poly.entity_id
_entity_poly.type
_entity_poly.pdbx_seq_one_letter_code
_entity_poly.pdbx_strand_id
1 'polypeptide(L)'
;MPPKILPPEGIQVLRDSLDSGNINLSKSQRADLLQKIHDMGHTWYTEDALNDWFHSARKTRESDITIEKSTGSPDLSRTKPVIKLGRGRPKNERLSQYPSIRLVHLSNLQVLASASPNPSQEVIKIWADLTGSDPIDVANWVRNYHPSQEETDYRATTDQDFLDVEDVEEEVSEEEEEEKEEPLSQKSASQINPAPYRNLAHYPPPSPQPVDSGVQLSPQENLLLAISKSLSLSSEEPPLPRSSLQFNDLFAPYETMMKYLIENQDWQS
;
A
#
# COMPACT_ATOMS: atom_id res chain seq x y z
N MET A 1 35.30 -4.90 10.65
CA MET A 1 34.95 -5.88 11.70
C MET A 1 33.56 -6.41 11.40
N PRO A 2 33.32 -7.72 11.46
CA PRO A 2 31.99 -8.27 11.24
C PRO A 2 31.03 -7.77 12.32
N PRO A 3 29.75 -7.50 12.00
CA PRO A 3 28.75 -7.16 13.00
C PRO A 3 28.64 -8.30 14.00
N LYS A 4 28.84 -8.00 15.29
CA LYS A 4 28.63 -8.97 16.36
C LYS A 4 27.12 -9.15 16.51
N ILE A 5 26.63 -10.34 16.16
CA ILE A 5 25.22 -10.71 16.28
C ILE A 5 25.05 -11.35 17.66
N LEU A 6 23.99 -10.97 18.37
CA LEU A 6 23.66 -11.58 19.66
C LEU A 6 23.28 -13.06 19.43
N PRO A 7 23.83 -14.01 20.21
CA PRO A 7 23.45 -15.42 20.11
C PRO A 7 21.95 -15.64 20.36
N PRO A 8 21.38 -16.77 19.89
CA PRO A 8 19.95 -17.05 20.02
C PRO A 8 19.49 -17.06 21.49
N GLU A 9 20.35 -17.49 22.42
CA GLU A 9 20.07 -17.48 23.86
C GLU A 9 19.83 -16.05 24.38
N GLY A 10 20.70 -15.11 23.98
CA GLY A 10 20.54 -13.69 24.32
C GLY A 10 19.30 -13.07 23.68
N ILE A 11 19.01 -13.43 22.43
CA ILE A 11 17.80 -12.97 21.73
C ILE A 11 16.54 -13.48 22.42
N GLN A 12 16.54 -14.71 22.94
CA GLN A 12 15.40 -15.28 23.65
C GLN A 12 15.08 -14.48 24.93
N VAL A 13 16.09 -14.11 25.72
CA VAL A 13 15.90 -13.27 26.92
C VAL A 13 15.25 -11.92 26.57
N LEU A 14 15.63 -11.33 25.44
CA LEU A 14 15.05 -10.07 24.96
C LEU A 14 13.58 -10.25 24.54
N ARG A 15 13.25 -11.35 23.85
CA ARG A 15 11.88 -11.69 23.45
C ARG A 15 10.98 -11.97 24.65
N ASP A 16 11.44 -12.79 25.60
CA ASP A 16 10.67 -13.10 26.81
C ASP A 16 10.30 -11.83 27.60
N SER A 17 11.23 -10.87 27.67
CA SER A 17 11.00 -9.57 28.30
C SER A 17 9.94 -8.75 27.56
N LEU A 18 10.00 -8.74 26.22
CA LEU A 18 9.04 -8.05 25.37
C LEU A 18 7.63 -8.66 25.48
N ASP A 19 7.54 -10.00 25.46
CA ASP A 19 6.28 -10.74 25.55
C ASP A 19 5.63 -10.64 26.93
N SER A 20 6.43 -10.39 27.98
CA SER A 20 5.93 -10.06 29.31
C SER A 20 5.23 -8.69 29.40
N GLY A 21 5.12 -7.95 28.29
CA GLY A 21 4.43 -6.65 28.23
C GLY A 21 5.30 -5.45 28.60
N ASN A 22 6.60 -5.63 28.81
CA ASN A 22 7.53 -4.55 29.15
C ASN A 22 7.99 -3.78 27.91
N ILE A 23 7.05 -3.18 27.19
CA ILE A 23 7.31 -2.43 25.94
C ILE A 23 8.17 -1.19 26.20
N ASN A 24 8.02 -0.57 27.38
CA ASN A 24 8.78 0.59 27.83
C ASN A 24 9.54 0.23 29.11
N LEU A 25 10.69 -0.43 28.95
CA LEU A 25 11.53 -0.82 30.08
C LEU A 25 11.98 0.41 30.89
N SER A 26 11.80 0.35 32.21
CA SER A 26 12.38 1.33 33.12
C SER A 26 13.91 1.27 33.09
N LYS A 27 14.58 2.30 33.63
CA LYS A 27 16.05 2.32 33.70
C LYS A 27 16.60 1.14 34.52
N SER A 28 15.92 0.75 35.61
CA SER A 28 16.32 -0.41 36.41
C SER A 28 16.13 -1.71 35.65
N GLN A 29 14.98 -1.90 34.98
CA GLN A 29 14.71 -3.11 34.19
C GLN A 29 15.73 -3.28 33.04
N ARG A 30 16.14 -2.18 32.40
CA ARG A 30 17.20 -2.22 31.37
C ARG A 30 18.55 -2.65 31.95
N ALA A 31 18.93 -2.13 33.11
CA ALA A 31 20.16 -2.53 33.79
C ALA A 31 20.13 -4.02 34.15
N ASP A 32 19.01 -4.52 34.69
CA ASP A 32 18.85 -5.93 35.04
C ASP A 32 18.94 -6.83 33.80
N LEU A 33 18.31 -6.43 32.68
CA LEU A 33 18.38 -7.19 31.43
C LEU A 33 19.79 -7.20 30.84
N LEU A 34 20.47 -6.06 30.88
CA LEU A 34 21.84 -5.92 30.41
C LEU A 34 22.78 -6.80 31.24
N GLN A 35 22.62 -6.79 32.56
CA GLN A 35 23.38 -7.65 33.47
C GLN A 35 23.15 -9.13 33.14
N LYS A 36 21.90 -9.55 32.93
CA LYS A 36 21.57 -10.93 32.55
C LYS A 36 22.25 -11.34 31.23
N ILE A 37 22.37 -10.42 30.27
CA ILE A 37 23.08 -10.65 29.00
C ILE A 37 24.60 -10.72 29.22
N HIS A 38 25.15 -9.90 30.11
CA HIS A 38 26.56 -9.92 30.48
C HIS A 38 26.96 -11.20 31.22
N ASP A 39 26.10 -11.70 32.10
CA ASP A 39 26.31 -12.95 32.84
C ASP A 39 26.36 -14.18 31.91
N MET A 40 25.72 -14.09 30.73
CA MET A 40 25.84 -15.09 29.65
C MET A 40 27.15 -14.98 28.85
N GLY A 41 28.05 -14.06 29.22
CA GLY A 41 29.33 -13.82 28.55
C GLY A 41 29.26 -12.83 27.38
N HIS A 42 28.16 -12.09 27.22
CA HIS A 42 27.97 -11.12 26.14
C HIS A 42 28.24 -9.67 26.60
N THR A 43 29.38 -9.44 27.23
CA THR A 43 29.79 -8.12 27.78
C THR A 43 29.97 -7.02 26.73
N TRP A 44 30.03 -7.39 25.45
CA TRP A 44 30.10 -6.43 24.33
C TRP A 44 28.74 -5.77 24.03
N TYR A 45 27.64 -6.31 24.54
CA TYR A 45 26.30 -5.77 24.33
C TYR A 45 26.10 -4.56 25.24
N THR A 46 25.72 -3.41 24.67
CA THR A 46 25.60 -2.14 25.39
C THR A 46 24.14 -1.76 25.61
N GLU A 47 23.89 -0.78 26.50
CA GLU A 47 22.55 -0.21 26.70
C GLU A 47 21.98 0.40 25.41
N ASP A 48 22.82 1.00 24.56
CA ASP A 48 22.39 1.53 23.27
C ASP A 48 21.92 0.43 22.32
N ALA A 49 22.68 -0.68 22.22
CA ALA A 49 22.28 -1.84 21.42
C ALA A 49 20.97 -2.46 21.91
N LEU A 50 20.76 -2.48 23.23
CA LEU A 50 19.51 -2.90 23.86
C LEU A 50 18.35 -1.98 23.46
N ASN A 51 18.54 -0.66 23.55
CA ASN A 51 17.52 0.33 23.17
C ASN A 51 17.17 0.25 21.68
N ASP A 52 18.17 0.12 20.81
CA ASP A 52 17.99 -0.04 19.37
C ASP A 52 17.21 -1.32 19.04
N TRP A 53 17.51 -2.41 19.74
CA TRP A 53 16.78 -3.66 19.58
C TRP A 53 15.30 -3.51 19.96
N PHE A 54 14.99 -2.93 21.14
CA PHE A 54 13.61 -2.69 21.56
C PHE A 54 12.88 -1.68 20.67
N HIS A 55 13.59 -0.69 20.12
CA HIS A 55 13.01 0.25 19.15
C HIS A 55 12.65 -0.47 17.84
N SER A 56 13.54 -1.31 17.32
CA SER A 56 13.24 -2.11 16.13
C SER A 56 12.13 -3.12 16.36
N ALA A 57 12.11 -3.81 17.51
CA ALA A 57 11.11 -4.80 17.85
C ALA A 57 9.70 -4.21 17.94
N ARG A 58 9.57 -3.00 18.52
CA ARG A 58 8.31 -2.24 18.53
C ARG A 58 7.82 -1.91 17.12
N LYS A 59 8.72 -1.41 16.27
CA LYS A 59 8.38 -1.07 14.88
C LYS A 59 7.89 -2.26 14.08
N THR A 60 8.48 -3.44 14.29
CA THR A 60 8.05 -4.68 13.61
C THR A 60 6.65 -5.12 14.06
N ARG A 61 6.32 -5.00 15.34
CA ARG A 61 4.96 -5.31 15.83
C ARG A 61 3.90 -4.37 15.28
N GLU A 62 4.20 -3.08 15.17
CA GLU A 62 3.25 -2.11 14.60
C GLU A 62 2.91 -2.45 13.13
N SER A 63 3.88 -2.93 12.35
CA SER A 63 3.61 -3.37 10.98
C SER A 63 2.77 -4.65 10.91
N ASP A 64 2.96 -5.61 11.83
CA ASP A 64 2.21 -6.87 11.81
C ASP A 64 0.76 -6.69 12.30
N ILE A 65 0.53 -5.82 13.30
CA ILE A 65 -0.82 -5.52 13.79
C ILE A 65 -1.69 -4.85 12.70
N THR A 66 -1.07 -4.14 11.76
CA THR A 66 -1.80 -3.49 10.65
C THR A 66 -2.34 -4.50 9.62
N ILE A 67 -1.89 -5.76 9.65
CA ILE A 67 -2.32 -6.80 8.71
C ILE A 67 -3.42 -7.69 9.31
N GLU A 68 -3.51 -7.83 10.64
CA GLU A 68 -4.48 -8.76 11.27
C GLU A 68 -5.91 -8.22 11.42
N LYS A 69 -6.19 -6.96 11.07
CA LYS A 69 -7.58 -6.48 10.87
C LYS A 69 -8.10 -6.70 9.43
N SER A 70 -7.41 -7.55 8.66
CA SER A 70 -7.95 -8.19 7.48
C SER A 70 -8.04 -9.69 7.75
N THR A 71 -9.02 -10.08 8.56
CA THR A 71 -9.43 -11.48 8.73
C THR A 71 -10.03 -11.98 7.42
N GLY A 72 -9.16 -12.47 6.54
CA GLY A 72 -9.47 -13.00 5.22
C GLY A 72 -8.44 -14.01 4.73
N SER A 73 -8.36 -15.15 5.41
CA SER A 73 -7.73 -16.43 4.99
C SER A 73 -6.20 -16.53 4.84
N PRO A 74 -5.59 -17.65 5.27
CA PRO A 74 -4.19 -17.95 5.01
C PRO A 74 -4.04 -18.62 3.64
N ASP A 75 -3.37 -17.96 2.70
CA ASP A 75 -2.92 -18.58 1.45
C ASP A 75 -1.46 -19.04 1.59
N LEU A 76 -1.30 -20.33 1.89
CA LEU A 76 -0.03 -21.04 1.73
C LEU A 76 -0.11 -21.83 0.41
N SER A 77 0.39 -21.24 -0.68
CA SER A 77 1.48 -21.81 -1.49
C SER A 77 1.53 -21.19 -2.89
N ARG A 78 2.45 -20.26 -3.14
CA ARG A 78 3.16 -20.26 -4.43
C ARG A 78 4.49 -19.51 -4.40
N THR A 79 5.54 -20.31 -4.48
CA THR A 79 6.89 -19.93 -4.90
C THR A 79 6.86 -19.26 -6.27
N LYS A 80 7.10 -17.94 -6.31
CA LYS A 80 7.39 -17.15 -7.51
C LYS A 80 8.46 -16.08 -7.21
N PRO A 81 9.21 -15.65 -8.23
CA PRO A 81 10.63 -15.39 -8.12
C PRO A 81 10.93 -14.11 -7.36
N VAL A 82 12.04 -14.14 -6.63
CA VAL A 82 12.64 -12.99 -5.96
C VAL A 82 13.15 -12.02 -7.03
N ILE A 83 12.23 -11.19 -7.55
CA ILE A 83 12.61 -9.93 -8.17
C ILE A 83 13.06 -9.04 -7.00
N LYS A 84 14.38 -8.90 -6.85
CA LYS A 84 14.99 -7.89 -5.98
C LYS A 84 14.77 -6.50 -6.61
N LEU A 85 13.52 -6.06 -6.70
CA LEU A 85 13.21 -4.63 -6.72
C LEU A 85 13.62 -4.14 -5.34
N GLY A 86 14.69 -3.34 -5.29
CA GLY A 86 15.19 -2.76 -4.06
C GLY A 86 14.03 -2.11 -3.32
N ARG A 87 13.63 -2.72 -2.19
CA ARG A 87 12.67 -2.14 -1.25
C ARG A 87 13.36 -0.96 -0.58
N GLY A 88 13.52 0.14 -1.32
CA GLY A 88 13.62 1.45 -0.72
C GLY A 88 12.39 1.59 0.15
N ARG A 89 12.58 1.77 1.46
CA ARG A 89 11.50 2.23 2.33
C ARG A 89 10.80 3.36 1.58
N PRO A 90 9.46 3.37 1.44
CA PRO A 90 8.79 4.54 0.91
C PRO A 90 9.24 5.69 1.80
N LYS A 91 10.08 6.55 1.25
CA LYS A 91 10.55 7.72 1.99
C LYS A 91 9.28 8.47 2.32
N ASN A 92 9.18 8.98 3.53
CA ASN A 92 8.11 9.90 3.95
C ASN A 92 8.28 11.23 3.21
N GLU A 93 8.35 11.17 1.88
CA GLU A 93 8.39 12.34 1.03
C GLU A 93 7.02 13.00 1.20
N ARG A 94 7.11 14.27 1.55
CA ARG A 94 5.99 15.18 1.72
C ARG A 94 5.99 16.10 0.52
N LEU A 95 4.81 16.58 0.15
CA LEU A 95 4.73 17.64 -0.83
C LEU A 95 5.38 18.90 -0.26
N SER A 96 6.28 19.52 -1.02
CA SER A 96 6.96 20.75 -0.61
C SER A 96 5.98 21.91 -0.37
N GLN A 97 4.92 21.98 -1.18
CA GLN A 97 3.87 22.99 -1.08
C GLN A 97 2.85 22.70 0.03
N TYR A 98 2.68 21.43 0.42
CA TYR A 98 1.69 20.98 1.39
C TYR A 98 2.36 20.03 2.40
N PRO A 99 3.09 20.57 3.39
CA PRO A 99 4.03 19.81 4.21
C PRO A 99 3.35 18.79 5.14
N SER A 100 2.04 18.89 5.37
CA SER A 100 1.28 17.88 6.11
C SER A 100 0.89 16.67 5.25
N ILE A 101 0.79 16.83 3.93
CA ILE A 101 0.35 15.78 3.01
C ILE A 101 1.54 14.90 2.60
N ARG A 102 1.38 13.59 2.79
CA ARG A 102 2.36 12.57 2.35
C ARG A 102 2.04 12.11 0.93
N LEU A 103 3.09 11.83 0.15
CA LEU A 103 2.95 11.36 -1.23
C LEU A 103 2.11 10.08 -1.37
N VAL A 104 2.17 9.19 -0.37
CA VAL A 104 1.37 7.95 -0.34
C VAL A 104 -0.15 8.18 -0.31
N HIS A 105 -0.62 9.39 0.03
CA HIS A 105 -2.04 9.72 0.11
C HIS A 105 -2.57 10.42 -1.15
N LEU A 106 -1.72 10.73 -2.13
CA LEU A 106 -2.12 11.52 -3.30
C LEU A 106 -3.13 10.83 -4.18
N SER A 107 -3.03 9.50 -4.34
CA SER A 107 -4.02 8.73 -5.09
C SER A 107 -5.43 8.88 -4.52
N ASN A 108 -5.56 8.96 -3.19
CA ASN A 108 -6.86 9.05 -2.55
C ASN A 108 -7.41 10.49 -2.62
N LEU A 109 -6.54 11.49 -2.46
CA LEU A 109 -6.91 12.89 -2.63
C LEU A 109 -7.29 13.21 -4.08
N GLN A 110 -6.67 12.56 -5.07
CA GLN A 110 -7.06 12.65 -6.47
C GLN A 110 -8.50 12.16 -6.69
N VAL A 111 -8.89 11.04 -6.08
CA VAL A 111 -10.29 10.56 -6.13
C VAL A 111 -11.24 11.60 -5.54
N LEU A 112 -10.89 12.21 -4.40
CA LEU A 112 -11.69 13.28 -3.80
C LEU A 112 -11.84 14.47 -4.75
N ALA A 113 -10.75 14.92 -5.37
CA ALA A 113 -10.76 16.07 -6.26
C ALA A 113 -11.54 15.80 -7.56
N SER A 114 -11.45 14.57 -8.11
CA SER A 114 -12.24 14.15 -9.27
C SER A 114 -13.73 14.01 -8.97
N ALA A 115 -14.09 13.54 -7.76
CA ALA A 115 -15.49 13.35 -7.37
C ALA A 115 -16.17 14.65 -6.96
N SER A 116 -15.46 15.53 -6.26
CA SER A 116 -15.98 16.79 -5.74
C SER A 116 -14.88 17.86 -5.77
N PRO A 117 -14.81 18.70 -6.81
CA PRO A 117 -13.81 19.77 -6.91
C PRO A 117 -13.90 20.80 -5.77
N ASN A 118 -15.10 20.97 -5.21
CA ASN A 118 -15.37 21.87 -4.08
C ASN A 118 -16.01 21.06 -2.92
N PRO A 119 -15.23 20.24 -2.20
CA PRO A 119 -15.77 19.44 -1.10
C PRO A 119 -16.20 20.33 0.07
N SER A 120 -17.21 19.90 0.82
CA SER A 120 -17.63 20.60 2.04
C SER A 120 -16.55 20.51 3.13
N GLN A 121 -16.57 21.44 4.10
CA GLN A 121 -15.61 21.44 5.21
C GLN A 121 -15.63 20.14 6.03
N GLU A 122 -16.80 19.50 6.16
CA GLU A 122 -16.93 18.21 6.83
C GLU A 122 -16.19 17.11 6.08
N VAL A 123 -16.33 17.06 4.75
CA VAL A 123 -15.60 16.10 3.90
C VAL A 123 -14.10 16.33 4.00
N ILE A 124 -13.64 17.58 3.90
CA ILE A 124 -12.23 17.94 4.06
C ILE A 124 -11.68 17.44 5.41
N LYS A 125 -12.43 17.65 6.49
CA LYS A 125 -12.03 17.21 7.83
C LYS A 125 -11.87 15.69 7.92
N ILE A 126 -12.82 14.92 7.38
CA ILE A 126 -12.75 13.45 7.35
C ILE A 126 -11.50 12.98 6.60
N TRP A 127 -11.20 13.61 5.46
CA TRP A 127 -10.03 13.28 4.67
C TRP A 127 -8.71 13.69 5.32
N ALA A 128 -8.69 14.80 6.05
CA ALA A 128 -7.56 15.22 6.87
C ALA A 128 -7.29 14.19 7.99
N ASP A 129 -8.32 13.75 8.70
CA ASP A 129 -8.22 12.73 9.76
C ASP A 129 -7.76 11.38 9.18
N LEU A 130 -8.29 10.97 8.02
CA LEU A 130 -7.93 9.72 7.36
C LEU A 130 -6.47 9.69 6.88
N THR A 131 -5.96 10.82 6.40
CA THR A 131 -4.59 10.94 5.89
C THR A 131 -3.59 11.38 6.95
N GLY A 132 -4.06 11.81 8.12
CA GLY A 132 -3.22 12.43 9.16
C GLY A 132 -2.57 13.73 8.70
N SER A 133 -3.26 14.49 7.84
CA SER A 133 -2.80 15.77 7.28
C SER A 133 -3.56 16.95 7.88
N ASP A 134 -3.12 18.18 7.64
CA ASP A 134 -3.84 19.38 8.04
C ASP A 134 -5.06 19.59 7.11
N PRO A 135 -6.27 19.85 7.63
CA PRO A 135 -7.43 20.14 6.79
C PRO A 135 -7.22 21.35 5.85
N ILE A 136 -6.41 22.33 6.23
CA ILE A 136 -6.11 23.50 5.37
C ILE A 136 -5.31 23.07 4.14
N ASP A 137 -4.29 22.22 4.34
CA ASP A 137 -3.48 21.70 3.24
C ASP A 137 -4.31 20.83 2.30
N VAL A 138 -5.19 19.98 2.85
CA VAL A 138 -6.10 19.15 2.04
C VAL A 138 -7.05 20.01 1.20
N ALA A 139 -7.64 21.04 1.81
CA ALA A 139 -8.53 21.97 1.11
C ALA A 139 -7.81 22.70 -0.04
N ASN A 140 -6.61 23.22 0.23
CA ASN A 140 -5.82 23.95 -0.76
C ASN A 140 -5.32 23.02 -1.88
N TRP A 141 -4.89 21.80 -1.55
CA TRP A 141 -4.47 20.82 -2.54
C TRP A 141 -5.62 20.45 -3.47
N VAL A 142 -6.81 20.15 -2.94
CA VAL A 142 -7.98 19.80 -3.77
C VAL A 142 -8.40 20.97 -4.66
N ARG A 143 -8.37 22.21 -4.15
CA ARG A 143 -8.71 23.40 -4.94
C ARG A 143 -7.73 23.66 -6.07
N ASN A 144 -6.44 23.42 -5.82
CA ASN A 144 -5.36 23.62 -6.80
C ASN A 144 -5.12 22.39 -7.68
N TYR A 145 -5.85 21.29 -7.44
CA TYR A 145 -5.76 20.09 -8.23
C TYR A 145 -6.49 20.30 -9.56
N HIS A 146 -5.72 20.68 -10.57
CA HIS A 146 -6.13 20.54 -11.95
C HIS A 146 -5.56 19.22 -12.43
N PRO A 147 -6.39 18.24 -12.87
CA PRO A 147 -5.85 17.15 -13.65
C PRO A 147 -5.22 17.79 -14.88
N SER A 148 -3.89 17.89 -14.91
CA SER A 148 -3.17 18.35 -16.09
C SER A 148 -3.74 17.57 -17.27
N GLN A 149 -4.37 18.26 -18.22
CA GLN A 149 -4.95 17.68 -19.44
C GLN A 149 -3.84 17.15 -20.37
N GLU A 150 -2.80 16.51 -19.86
CA GLU A 150 -1.63 16.10 -20.65
C GLU A 150 -1.79 14.74 -21.34
N GLU A 151 -2.97 14.11 -21.36
CA GLU A 151 -3.11 12.74 -21.91
C GLU A 151 -4.32 12.48 -22.83
N THR A 152 -4.83 13.50 -23.54
CA THR A 152 -5.86 13.26 -24.59
C THR A 152 -5.48 13.62 -26.03
N ASP A 153 -4.26 14.10 -26.31
CA ASP A 153 -3.90 14.50 -27.70
C ASP A 153 -3.34 13.36 -28.59
N TYR A 154 -3.52 12.09 -28.20
CA TYR A 154 -3.04 10.94 -29.00
C TYR A 154 -4.13 10.06 -29.59
N ARG A 155 -5.33 10.58 -29.90
CA ARG A 155 -6.27 9.80 -30.71
C ARG A 155 -7.15 10.59 -31.67
N ALA A 156 -6.87 10.35 -32.94
CA ALA A 156 -7.69 10.54 -34.14
C ALA A 156 -7.48 11.86 -34.89
N THR A 157 -6.34 11.98 -35.56
CA THR A 157 -6.33 12.40 -36.98
C THR A 157 -7.15 11.39 -37.80
N THR A 158 -8.48 11.51 -37.73
CA THR A 158 -9.36 11.04 -38.79
C THR A 158 -9.48 12.20 -39.76
N ASP A 159 -8.90 12.04 -40.95
CA ASP A 159 -9.24 12.82 -42.14
C ASP A 159 -10.75 13.00 -42.21
N GLN A 160 -11.20 14.22 -41.92
CA GLN A 160 -12.55 14.65 -42.28
C GLN A 160 -12.45 16.07 -42.79
N ASP A 161 -12.13 16.15 -44.09
CA ASP A 161 -12.50 17.26 -44.96
C ASP A 161 -13.94 17.67 -44.68
N PHE A 162 -14.24 18.67 -43.86
CA PHE A 162 -15.56 19.32 -43.83
C PHE A 162 -15.51 20.72 -43.20
N LEU A 163 -15.46 21.71 -44.11
CA LEU A 163 -16.08 23.05 -44.11
C LEU A 163 -15.65 24.11 -43.08
N ASP A 164 -14.75 24.98 -43.55
CA ASP A 164 -14.98 26.41 -43.80
C ASP A 164 -16.23 27.01 -43.12
N VAL A 165 -16.06 27.56 -41.91
CA VAL A 165 -17.01 28.50 -41.29
C VAL A 165 -16.23 29.60 -40.57
N GLU A 166 -16.31 30.77 -41.20
CA GLU A 166 -16.18 32.16 -40.75
C GLU A 166 -15.82 32.45 -39.29
N ASP A 167 -14.61 33.02 -39.14
CA ASP A 167 -14.36 34.40 -38.74
C ASP A 167 -15.31 35.03 -37.70
N VAL A 168 -14.86 35.07 -36.45
CA VAL A 168 -15.31 36.05 -35.44
C VAL A 168 -14.06 36.55 -34.70
N GLU A 169 -13.65 37.76 -35.07
CA GLU A 169 -12.76 38.63 -34.30
C GLU A 169 -13.46 39.02 -32.97
N GLU A 170 -12.78 38.90 -31.83
CA GLU A 170 -13.02 39.82 -30.72
C GLU A 170 -11.79 39.94 -29.79
N GLU A 171 -11.71 41.10 -29.14
CA GLU A 171 -10.52 41.89 -28.87
C GLU A 171 -9.76 41.54 -27.58
N VAL A 172 -8.44 41.69 -27.70
CA VAL A 172 -7.51 42.43 -26.81
C VAL A 172 -7.99 42.81 -25.41
N SER A 173 -7.22 42.39 -24.41
CA SER A 173 -6.97 43.20 -23.20
C SER A 173 -5.57 42.87 -22.65
N GLU A 174 -4.64 43.79 -22.89
CA GLU A 174 -3.35 43.94 -22.20
C GLU A 174 -3.61 44.35 -20.75
N GLU A 175 -2.82 43.84 -19.78
CA GLU A 175 -2.39 44.64 -18.63
C GLU A 175 -1.24 43.96 -17.86
N GLU A 176 -0.08 44.61 -18.02
CA GLU A 176 1.01 44.93 -17.08
C GLU A 176 1.76 43.85 -16.27
N GLU A 177 3.04 43.80 -16.63
CA GLU A 177 4.19 43.28 -15.90
C GLU A 177 4.46 44.04 -14.58
N GLU A 178 4.84 43.33 -13.52
CA GLU A 178 5.79 43.88 -12.54
C GLU A 178 6.84 42.81 -12.18
N GLU A 179 8.04 43.01 -12.73
CA GLU A 179 9.25 42.26 -12.43
C GLU A 179 9.66 42.43 -10.97
N LYS A 180 9.99 41.32 -10.30
CA LYS A 180 10.84 41.37 -9.11
C LYS A 180 11.90 40.28 -9.18
N GLU A 181 13.11 40.74 -9.47
CA GLU A 181 14.36 39.98 -9.48
C GLU A 181 14.63 39.31 -8.12
N GLU A 182 14.99 38.02 -8.14
CA GLU A 182 15.78 37.41 -7.06
C GLU A 182 16.88 36.48 -7.63
N PRO A 183 18.06 36.43 -6.97
CA PRO A 183 19.31 36.00 -7.59
C PRO A 183 19.51 34.48 -7.68
N LEU A 184 20.06 34.06 -8.81
CA LEU A 184 20.62 32.72 -9.06
C LEU A 184 21.68 32.34 -8.02
N SER A 185 21.33 31.44 -7.10
CA SER A 185 22.30 30.65 -6.35
C SER A 185 22.79 29.46 -7.18
N GLN A 186 24.04 29.58 -7.63
CA GLN A 186 24.83 28.50 -8.21
C GLN A 186 24.93 27.32 -7.23
N LYS A 187 24.24 26.21 -7.52
CA LYS A 187 24.46 24.93 -6.84
C LYS A 187 25.27 24.00 -7.73
N SER A 188 26.47 23.74 -7.25
CA SER A 188 27.51 22.89 -7.83
C SER A 188 26.99 21.51 -8.22
N ALA A 189 27.22 21.15 -9.47
CA ALA A 189 27.06 19.80 -9.99
C ALA A 189 28.03 18.85 -9.26
N SER A 190 27.48 17.96 -8.42
CA SER A 190 28.23 16.88 -7.81
C SER A 190 28.39 15.74 -8.81
N GLN A 191 29.66 15.45 -9.06
CA GLN A 191 30.22 14.41 -9.92
C GLN A 191 29.70 13.02 -9.50
N ILE A 192 28.87 12.40 -10.35
CA ILE A 192 28.36 11.03 -10.16
C ILE A 192 29.45 10.06 -10.62
N ASN A 193 30.09 9.38 -9.67
CA ASN A 193 30.98 8.26 -9.95
C ASN A 193 30.17 7.05 -10.47
N PRO A 194 30.46 6.50 -11.67
CA PRO A 194 29.82 5.28 -12.14
C PRO A 194 30.36 4.08 -11.35
N ALA A 195 29.46 3.37 -10.66
CA ALA A 195 29.78 2.12 -9.99
C ALA A 195 30.17 1.03 -11.00
N PRO A 196 31.16 0.17 -10.69
CA PRO A 196 31.57 -0.91 -11.57
C PRO A 196 30.50 -2.01 -11.61
N TYR A 197 29.99 -2.29 -12.82
CA TYR A 197 29.11 -3.41 -13.11
C TYR A 197 29.78 -4.73 -12.70
N ARG A 198 29.17 -5.41 -11.72
CA ARG A 198 29.58 -6.72 -11.24
C ARG A 198 28.94 -7.77 -12.15
N ASN A 199 29.77 -8.44 -12.93
CA ASN A 199 29.41 -9.54 -13.84
C ASN A 199 28.49 -10.56 -13.14
N LEU A 200 27.22 -10.64 -13.59
CA LEU A 200 26.32 -11.74 -13.25
C LEU A 200 26.70 -12.96 -14.09
N ALA A 201 27.26 -13.97 -13.43
CA ALA A 201 27.46 -15.29 -14.00
C ALA A 201 26.10 -15.89 -14.40
N HIS A 202 26.00 -16.26 -15.68
CA HIS A 202 24.91 -16.98 -16.32
C HIS A 202 24.77 -18.36 -15.67
N TYR A 203 23.67 -18.60 -14.94
CA TYR A 203 23.28 -19.96 -14.54
C TYR A 203 22.24 -20.48 -15.55
N PRO A 204 22.40 -21.70 -16.09
CA PRO A 204 21.41 -22.29 -16.98
C PRO A 204 20.11 -22.59 -16.21
N PRO A 205 18.93 -22.39 -16.83
CA PRO A 205 17.65 -22.68 -16.20
C PRO A 205 17.47 -24.20 -16.02
N PRO A 206 16.95 -24.67 -14.86
CA PRO A 206 16.65 -26.08 -14.66
C PRO A 206 15.49 -26.52 -15.55
N SER A 207 15.66 -27.66 -16.21
CA SER A 207 14.66 -28.26 -17.09
C SER A 207 13.38 -28.64 -16.33
N PRO A 208 12.18 -28.36 -16.87
CA PRO A 208 10.92 -28.71 -16.23
C PRO A 208 10.70 -30.23 -16.27
N GLN A 209 10.48 -30.85 -15.11
CA GLN A 209 10.00 -32.22 -15.03
C GLN A 209 8.46 -32.26 -15.03
N PRO A 210 7.83 -33.20 -15.75
CA PRO A 210 6.38 -33.39 -15.71
C PRO A 210 6.00 -34.08 -14.39
N VAL A 211 5.39 -33.33 -13.48
CA VAL A 211 4.75 -33.87 -12.28
C VAL A 211 3.26 -34.05 -12.55
N ASP A 212 2.90 -35.30 -12.81
CA ASP A 212 1.52 -35.75 -12.92
C ASP A 212 0.97 -35.98 -11.51
N SER A 213 0.65 -34.88 -10.82
CA SER A 213 0.12 -34.91 -9.46
C SER A 213 -1.37 -34.61 -9.51
N GLY A 214 -2.19 -35.65 -9.39
CA GLY A 214 -3.61 -35.51 -9.08
C GLY A 214 -3.77 -34.91 -7.68
N VAL A 215 -3.67 -33.59 -7.58
CA VAL A 215 -3.86 -32.84 -6.33
C VAL A 215 -5.34 -32.93 -5.97
N GLN A 216 -5.64 -33.75 -4.95
CA GLN A 216 -6.96 -33.81 -4.36
C GLN A 216 -7.15 -32.54 -3.53
N LEU A 217 -7.80 -31.53 -4.13
CA LEU A 217 -8.12 -30.27 -3.46
C LEU A 217 -9.07 -30.52 -2.31
N SER A 218 -8.87 -29.79 -1.21
CA SER A 218 -9.81 -29.77 -0.10
C SER A 218 -11.20 -29.29 -0.55
N PRO A 219 -12.29 -29.65 0.16
CA PRO A 219 -13.63 -29.18 -0.18
C PRO A 219 -13.75 -27.65 -0.30
N GLN A 220 -12.99 -26.92 0.52
CA GLN A 220 -12.94 -25.46 0.50
C GLN A 220 -12.24 -24.92 -0.75
N GLU A 221 -11.12 -25.52 -1.16
CA GLU A 221 -10.43 -25.15 -2.39
C GLU A 221 -11.27 -25.47 -3.63
N ASN A 222 -12.01 -26.58 -3.64
CA ASN A 222 -12.96 -26.89 -4.72
C ASN A 222 -14.07 -25.85 -4.82
N LEU A 223 -14.58 -25.35 -3.68
CA LEU A 223 -15.58 -24.27 -3.66
C LEU A 223 -14.99 -22.96 -4.20
N LEU A 224 -13.79 -22.57 -3.76
CA LEU A 224 -13.08 -21.38 -4.28
C LEU A 224 -12.78 -21.50 -5.77
N LEU A 225 -12.40 -22.69 -6.25
CA LEU A 225 -12.20 -22.96 -7.66
C LEU A 225 -13.51 -22.88 -8.45
N ALA A 226 -14.63 -23.33 -7.88
CA ALA A 226 -15.94 -23.21 -8.50
C ALA A 226 -16.39 -21.75 -8.60
N ILE A 227 -16.20 -20.94 -7.54
CA ILE A 227 -16.55 -19.52 -7.53
C ILE A 227 -15.69 -18.74 -8.52
N SER A 228 -14.37 -18.97 -8.54
CA SER A 228 -13.48 -18.29 -9.50
C SER A 228 -13.80 -18.65 -10.95
N LYS A 229 -14.18 -19.91 -11.23
CA LYS A 229 -14.68 -20.33 -12.55
C LYS A 229 -16.01 -19.67 -12.89
N SER A 230 -16.96 -19.57 -11.97
CA SER A 230 -18.25 -18.93 -12.24
C SER A 230 -18.08 -17.44 -12.54
N LEU A 231 -17.16 -16.76 -11.84
CA LEU A 231 -16.84 -15.36 -12.09
C LEU A 231 -16.11 -15.15 -13.43
N SER A 232 -15.22 -16.08 -13.81
CA SER A 232 -14.46 -15.98 -15.06
C SER A 232 -15.29 -16.30 -16.31
N LEU A 233 -16.35 -17.12 -16.17
CA LEU A 233 -17.23 -17.47 -17.28
C LEU A 233 -18.38 -16.46 -17.49
N SER A 234 -18.63 -15.58 -16.51
CA SER A 234 -19.70 -14.57 -16.58
C SER A 234 -19.19 -13.24 -17.13
N SER A 235 -18.59 -13.24 -18.33
CA SER A 235 -18.36 -11.99 -19.07
C SER A 235 -19.60 -11.53 -19.83
N GLU A 236 -20.64 -12.38 -19.94
CA GLU A 236 -21.98 -11.91 -20.25
C GLU A 236 -22.60 -11.36 -18.97
N GLU A 237 -22.82 -10.06 -18.96
CA GLU A 237 -23.56 -9.37 -17.90
C GLU A 237 -24.94 -10.04 -17.78
N PRO A 238 -25.27 -10.71 -16.65
CA PRO A 238 -26.56 -11.37 -16.52
C PRO A 238 -27.65 -10.31 -16.70
N PRO A 239 -28.71 -10.62 -17.46
CA PRO A 239 -29.75 -9.64 -17.75
C PRO A 239 -30.34 -9.13 -16.45
N LEU A 240 -30.25 -7.82 -16.22
CA LEU A 240 -30.84 -7.20 -15.04
C LEU A 240 -32.33 -7.59 -14.96
N PRO A 241 -32.82 -8.02 -13.79
CA PRO A 241 -34.21 -8.41 -13.64
C PRO A 241 -35.11 -7.20 -13.92
N ARG A 242 -36.09 -7.38 -14.80
CA ARG A 242 -36.99 -6.30 -15.23
C ARG A 242 -38.17 -6.10 -14.27
N SER A 243 -38.32 -6.98 -13.29
CA SER A 243 -39.39 -6.92 -12.29
C SER A 243 -38.96 -7.54 -10.96
N SER A 244 -39.66 -7.17 -9.88
CA SER A 244 -39.45 -7.73 -8.55
C SER A 244 -39.74 -9.23 -8.48
N LEU A 245 -40.70 -9.72 -9.27
CA LEU A 245 -41.00 -11.16 -9.35
C LEU A 245 -39.81 -11.94 -9.93
N GLN A 246 -39.23 -11.44 -11.02
CA GLN A 246 -38.05 -12.05 -11.64
C GLN A 246 -36.80 -11.98 -10.73
N PHE A 247 -36.66 -10.90 -9.96
CA PHE A 247 -35.60 -10.80 -8.94
C PHE A 247 -35.78 -11.88 -7.86
N ASN A 248 -36.99 -12.06 -7.34
CA ASN A 248 -37.28 -13.08 -6.32
C ASN A 248 -37.01 -14.49 -6.85
N ASP A 249 -37.39 -14.79 -8.10
CA ASP A 249 -37.12 -16.09 -8.72
C ASP A 249 -35.62 -16.38 -8.86
N LEU A 250 -34.81 -15.37 -9.20
CA LEU A 250 -33.36 -15.50 -9.26
C LEU A 250 -32.71 -15.72 -7.88
N PHE A 251 -33.32 -15.19 -6.82
CA PHE A 251 -32.78 -15.29 -5.45
C PHE A 251 -33.35 -16.44 -4.61
N ALA A 252 -34.46 -17.06 -5.02
CA ALA A 252 -35.12 -18.14 -4.29
C ALA A 252 -34.21 -19.33 -3.92
N PRO A 253 -33.28 -19.80 -4.78
CA PRO A 253 -32.36 -20.88 -4.41
C PRO A 253 -31.43 -20.50 -3.25
N TYR A 254 -30.96 -19.25 -3.22
CA TYR A 254 -30.07 -18.74 -2.19
C TYR A 254 -30.80 -18.53 -0.86
N GLU A 255 -32.04 -18.07 -0.90
CA GLU A 255 -32.88 -17.96 0.30
C GLU A 255 -33.09 -19.33 0.96
N THR A 256 -33.34 -20.37 0.14
CA THR A 256 -33.48 -21.74 0.62
C THR A 256 -32.19 -22.25 1.27
N MET A 257 -31.03 -21.95 0.66
CA MET A 257 -29.73 -22.33 1.22
C MET A 257 -29.41 -21.59 2.53
N MET A 258 -29.70 -20.29 2.62
CA MET A 258 -29.49 -19.54 3.88
C MET A 258 -30.39 -20.04 5.00
N LYS A 259 -31.66 -20.36 4.73
CA LYS A 259 -32.55 -20.96 5.72
C LYS A 259 -31.97 -22.28 6.25
N TYR A 260 -31.50 -23.14 5.36
CA TYR A 260 -30.84 -24.39 5.74
C TYR A 260 -29.59 -24.17 6.61
N LEU A 261 -28.76 -23.17 6.31
CA LEU A 261 -27.57 -22.88 7.10
C LEU A 261 -27.91 -22.36 8.50
N ILE A 262 -28.93 -21.51 8.62
CA ILE A 262 -29.39 -20.97 9.91
C ILE A 262 -30.00 -22.09 10.75
N GLU A 263 -30.87 -22.91 10.15
CA GLU A 263 -31.58 -23.98 10.87
C GLU A 263 -30.66 -25.12 11.32
N ASN A 264 -29.52 -25.32 10.65
CA ASN A 264 -28.52 -26.32 11.04
C ASN A 264 -27.36 -25.74 11.89
N GLN A 265 -27.40 -24.46 12.27
CA GLN A 265 -26.34 -23.85 13.09
C GLN A 265 -26.48 -24.13 14.59
N ASP A 266 -27.59 -24.71 15.04
CA ASP A 266 -27.84 -25.07 16.45
C ASP A 266 -27.06 -26.32 16.94
N TRP A 267 -26.22 -26.93 16.11
CA TRP A 267 -25.49 -28.17 16.45
C TRP A 267 -24.15 -27.98 17.19
N GLN A 268 -23.82 -26.77 17.67
CA GLN A 268 -22.59 -26.52 18.44
C GLN A 268 -22.79 -25.88 19.83
N SER A 269 -23.99 -26.00 20.42
CA SER A 269 -24.22 -25.65 21.84
C SER A 269 -24.28 -26.87 22.74
#